data_AF-A0A131Y6E9-F1
#
_entry.id   AF-A0A131Y6E9-F1
#
_cell.length_a   1.000
_cell.length_b   1.000
_cell.length_c   1.000
_cell.angle_alpha   90.00
_cell.angle_beta   90.00
_cell.angle_gamma   90.00
#
_symmetry.space_group_name_H-M   'P 1'
#
loop_
_entity.id
_entity.type
_entity.pdbx_description
1 polymer ?
#
loop_
_entity_poly.entity_id
_entity_poly.type
_entity_poly.pdbx_seq_one_letter_code
_entity_poly.pdbx_strand_id
1 'polypeptide(L)'
;VYCFYCLHWIKDQEVALANVGKLLKDDGECLFLFLSQFVFYDLWQEMASMERWRDIIGDPLEIFPKSWNRELRPSLKDVETSVKEMVADAGMDTISCTVYPASPCVFNNEQGVLDLLLPFVTTKDTVSEEEKQNMLKEMSTRLINACTKTPDSCFFPIDIFILHAHKKSKV
;
A
#
# COMPACT_ATOMS: atom_id res chain seq x y z
N VAL A 1 -0.79 -9.47 17.76
CA VAL A 1 0.12 -9.09 16.65
C VAL A 1 -0.13 -7.64 16.29
N TYR A 2 0.91 -6.81 16.17
CA TYR A 2 0.80 -5.43 15.67
C TYR A 2 1.53 -5.32 14.33
N CYS A 3 0.90 -4.68 13.34
CA CYS A 3 1.48 -4.50 12.02
C CYS A 3 1.07 -3.16 11.43
N PHE A 4 2.02 -2.22 11.30
CA PHE A 4 1.75 -0.85 10.87
C PHE A 4 2.46 -0.57 9.55
N TYR A 5 1.72 -0.07 8.57
CA TYR A 5 2.20 0.32 7.25
C TYR A 5 2.88 -0.81 6.44
N CYS A 6 2.54 -2.08 6.70
CA CYS A 6 3.11 -3.22 5.94
C CYS A 6 2.09 -3.98 5.10
N LEU A 7 0.85 -4.17 5.59
CA LEU A 7 -0.15 -5.01 4.91
C LEU A 7 -0.45 -4.52 3.47
N HIS A 8 -0.18 -3.24 3.20
CA HIS A 8 -0.35 -2.61 1.91
C HIS A 8 0.74 -2.91 0.87
N TRP A 9 1.81 -3.56 1.28
CA TRP A 9 2.88 -4.02 0.39
C TRP A 9 2.89 -5.53 0.22
N ILE A 10 1.85 -6.23 0.69
CA ILE A 10 1.78 -7.69 0.65
C ILE A 10 0.83 -8.11 -0.46
N LYS A 11 1.36 -8.65 -1.56
CA LYS A 11 0.58 -9.19 -2.69
C LYS A 11 -0.52 -10.16 -2.24
N ASP A 12 -0.16 -11.12 -1.39
CA ASP A 12 -1.03 -12.18 -0.86
C ASP A 12 -1.49 -11.91 0.58
N GLN A 13 -2.30 -10.85 0.76
CA GLN A 13 -2.81 -10.44 2.09
C GLN A 13 -3.57 -11.57 2.82
N GLU A 14 -4.32 -12.37 2.08
CA GLU A 14 -5.05 -13.55 2.58
C GLU A 14 -4.13 -14.55 3.27
N VAL A 15 -2.96 -14.84 2.69
CA VAL A 15 -1.96 -15.76 3.25
C VAL A 15 -1.33 -15.15 4.49
N ALA A 16 -1.02 -13.85 4.47
CA ALA A 16 -0.47 -13.15 5.63
C ALA A 16 -1.45 -13.17 6.82
N LEU A 17 -2.72 -12.86 6.59
CA LEU A 17 -3.76 -12.91 7.62
C LEU A 17 -4.01 -14.34 8.12
N ALA A 18 -4.01 -15.34 7.24
CA ALA A 18 -4.12 -16.75 7.63
C ALA A 18 -2.96 -17.18 8.54
N ASN A 19 -1.74 -16.74 8.24
CA ASN A 19 -0.57 -17.02 9.08
C ASN A 19 -0.66 -16.33 10.45
N VAL A 20 -1.14 -15.09 10.48
CA VAL A 20 -1.43 -14.38 11.74
C VAL A 20 -2.48 -15.12 12.56
N GLY A 21 -3.56 -15.57 11.92
CA GLY A 21 -4.58 -16.39 12.55
C GLY A 21 -4.08 -17.74 13.09
N LYS A 22 -3.00 -18.30 12.54
CA LYS A 22 -2.34 -19.52 13.08
C LYS A 22 -1.39 -19.21 14.25
N LEU A 23 -0.78 -18.02 14.25
CA LEU A 23 0.16 -17.59 15.28
C LEU A 23 -0.54 -17.16 16.57
N LEU A 24 -1.75 -16.60 16.46
CA LEU A 24 -2.53 -16.19 17.62
C LEU A 24 -3.01 -17.41 18.41
N LYS A 25 -2.87 -17.34 19.73
CA LYS A 25 -3.63 -18.18 20.66
C LYS A 25 -5.12 -17.81 20.61
N ASP A 26 -5.96 -18.68 21.14
CA ASP A 26 -7.40 -18.40 21.34
C ASP A 26 -7.58 -17.07 22.10
N ASP A 27 -8.54 -16.28 21.63
CA ASP A 27 -8.82 -14.89 22.03
C ASP A 27 -7.62 -13.92 21.90
N GLY A 28 -6.53 -14.35 21.28
CA GLY A 28 -5.40 -13.50 20.91
C GLY A 28 -5.82 -12.50 19.84
N GLU A 29 -5.31 -11.27 19.94
CA GLU A 29 -5.73 -10.18 19.06
C GLU A 29 -4.63 -9.74 18.07
N CYS A 30 -5.07 -9.15 16.97
CA CYS A 30 -4.22 -8.43 16.04
C CYS A 30 -4.77 -7.05 15.68
N LEU A 31 -3.85 -6.09 15.53
CA LEU A 31 -4.14 -4.74 15.11
C LEU A 31 -3.25 -4.38 13.91
N PHE A 32 -3.89 -3.99 12.82
CA PHE A 32 -3.25 -3.57 11.59
C PHE A 32 -3.60 -2.11 11.29
N LEU A 33 -2.59 -1.34 10.91
CA LEU A 33 -2.77 -0.03 10.28
C LEU A 33 -2.17 -0.11 8.88
N PHE A 34 -2.95 0.18 7.86
CA PHE A 34 -2.48 0.15 6.47
C PHE A 34 -3.17 1.20 5.61
N LEU A 35 -2.63 1.42 4.41
CA LEU A 35 -3.12 2.39 3.44
C LEU A 35 -3.91 1.69 2.35
N SER A 36 -4.92 2.34 1.80
CA SER A 36 -5.46 1.97 0.47
C SER A 36 -4.53 2.46 -0.64
N GLN A 37 -4.83 2.06 -1.88
CA GLN A 37 -4.18 2.59 -3.08
C GLN A 37 -4.30 4.12 -3.10
N PHE A 38 -3.17 4.82 -3.19
CA PHE A 38 -3.10 6.28 -3.37
C PHE A 38 -2.26 6.64 -4.61
N VAL A 39 -2.09 7.93 -4.90
CA VAL A 39 -1.53 8.41 -6.18
C VAL A 39 -0.17 7.83 -6.57
N PHE A 40 0.67 7.45 -5.60
CA PHE A 40 1.96 6.82 -5.90
C PHE A 40 1.82 5.49 -6.66
N TYR A 41 0.83 4.67 -6.30
CA TYR A 41 0.57 3.40 -6.96
C TYR A 41 0.14 3.59 -8.42
N ASP A 42 -0.64 4.64 -8.68
CA ASP A 42 -1.15 4.96 -10.00
C ASP A 42 -0.01 5.44 -10.90
N LEU A 43 0.84 6.35 -10.39
CA LEU A 43 2.01 6.85 -11.10
C LEU A 43 3.03 5.75 -11.41
N TRP A 44 3.26 4.85 -10.46
CA TRP A 44 4.18 3.73 -10.67
C TRP A 44 3.66 2.78 -11.76
N GLN A 45 2.39 2.37 -11.71
CA GLN A 45 1.79 1.54 -12.76
C GLN A 45 1.80 2.23 -14.13
N GLU A 46 1.44 3.51 -14.18
CA GLU A 46 1.46 4.29 -15.42
C GLU A 46 2.86 4.29 -16.03
N MET A 47 3.89 4.64 -15.24
CA MET A 47 5.27 4.65 -15.72
C MET A 47 5.75 3.25 -16.11
N ALA A 48 5.44 2.21 -15.34
CA ALA A 48 5.81 0.83 -15.67
C ALA A 48 5.20 0.35 -17.00
N SER A 49 4.08 0.94 -17.43
CA SER A 49 3.45 0.62 -18.71
C SER A 49 4.00 1.39 -19.91
N MET A 50 4.75 2.47 -19.70
CA MET A 50 5.30 3.31 -20.78
C MET A 50 6.40 2.56 -21.54
N GLU A 51 6.37 2.62 -22.87
CA GLU A 51 7.36 1.94 -23.72
C GLU A 51 8.82 2.24 -23.33
N ARG A 52 9.11 3.50 -22.96
CA ARG A 52 10.46 3.92 -22.52
C ARG A 52 10.89 3.30 -21.19
N TRP A 53 9.96 3.02 -20.29
CA TRP A 53 10.27 2.64 -18.90
C TRP A 53 9.89 1.19 -18.55
N ARG A 54 9.07 0.52 -19.36
CA ARG A 54 8.59 -0.85 -19.09
C ARG A 54 9.70 -1.89 -18.98
N ASP A 55 10.86 -1.63 -19.60
CA ASP A 55 12.03 -2.50 -19.55
C ASP A 55 13.00 -2.13 -18.43
N ILE A 56 12.72 -1.03 -17.72
CA ILE A 56 13.50 -0.51 -16.60
C ILE A 56 12.80 -0.76 -15.26
N ILE A 57 11.53 -0.37 -15.17
CA ILE A 57 10.74 -0.45 -13.94
C ILE A 57 10.33 -1.90 -13.70
N GLY A 58 10.49 -2.38 -12.46
CA GLY A 58 9.97 -3.68 -12.05
C GLY A 58 8.46 -3.69 -12.02
N ASP A 59 7.84 -4.84 -12.26
CA ASP A 59 6.38 -4.96 -12.28
C ASP A 59 5.81 -4.61 -10.89
N PRO A 60 5.02 -3.51 -10.75
CA PRO A 60 4.43 -3.13 -9.47
C PRO A 60 3.49 -4.22 -8.92
N LEU A 61 2.92 -5.05 -9.80
CA LEU A 61 2.00 -6.13 -9.45
C LEU A 61 2.67 -7.31 -8.72
N GLU A 62 4.00 -7.31 -8.64
CA GLU A 62 4.74 -8.26 -7.80
C GLU A 62 4.67 -7.94 -6.31
N ILE A 63 4.38 -6.68 -5.95
CA ILE A 63 4.30 -6.25 -4.55
C ILE A 63 2.93 -5.66 -4.17
N PHE A 64 2.16 -5.17 -5.13
CA PHE A 64 0.85 -4.59 -4.83
C PHE A 64 -0.17 -5.69 -4.46
N PRO A 65 -0.98 -5.49 -3.41
CA PRO A 65 -2.05 -6.40 -3.05
C PRO A 65 -3.01 -6.70 -4.19
N LYS A 66 -3.33 -7.98 -4.38
CA LYS A 66 -4.35 -8.44 -5.33
C LYS A 66 -5.72 -7.81 -5.08
N SER A 67 -6.03 -7.51 -3.82
CA SER A 67 -7.27 -6.86 -3.42
C SER A 67 -7.44 -5.45 -4.01
N TRP A 68 -6.35 -4.78 -4.38
CA TRP A 68 -6.34 -3.44 -4.94
C TRP A 68 -6.09 -3.41 -6.44
N ASN A 69 -5.40 -4.42 -6.96
CA ASN A 69 -5.17 -4.60 -8.38
C ASN A 69 -6.40 -5.20 -9.08
N ARG A 70 -7.47 -4.41 -9.17
CA ARG A 70 -8.70 -4.74 -9.92
C ARG A 70 -8.80 -3.85 -11.15
N GLU A 71 -9.46 -4.33 -12.21
CA GLU A 71 -9.68 -3.53 -13.45
C GLU A 71 -10.30 -2.15 -13.16
N LEU A 72 -11.17 -2.09 -12.14
CA LEU A 72 -11.69 -0.86 -11.58
C LEU A 72 -11.17 -0.68 -10.16
N ARG A 73 -10.65 0.52 -9.86
CA ARG A 73 -10.21 0.89 -8.51
C ARG A 73 -11.34 0.58 -7.52
N PRO A 74 -11.12 -0.28 -6.51
CA PRO A 74 -12.17 -0.62 -5.57
C PRO A 74 -12.58 0.61 -4.74
N SER A 75 -13.85 0.70 -4.38
CA SER A 75 -14.28 1.69 -3.39
C SER A 75 -13.70 1.34 -2.01
N LEU A 76 -13.65 2.29 -1.09
CA LEU A 76 -13.21 2.02 0.28
C LEU A 76 -14.05 0.94 0.96
N LYS A 77 -15.34 0.87 0.63
CA LYS A 77 -16.25 -0.16 1.13
C LYS A 77 -15.89 -1.54 0.57
N ASP A 78 -15.47 -1.63 -0.69
CA ASP A 78 -15.03 -2.90 -1.29
C ASP A 78 -13.74 -3.39 -0.64
N VAL A 79 -12.80 -2.49 -0.37
CA VAL A 79 -11.56 -2.80 0.36
C VAL A 79 -11.88 -3.26 1.79
N GLU A 80 -12.74 -2.53 2.51
CA GLU A 80 -13.17 -2.89 3.86
C GLU A 80 -13.82 -4.29 3.90
N THR A 81 -14.70 -4.56 2.93
CA THR A 81 -15.40 -5.84 2.82
C THR A 81 -14.41 -6.97 2.55
N SER A 82 -13.53 -6.80 1.57
CA SER A 82 -12.51 -7.80 1.22
C SER A 82 -11.58 -8.10 2.39
N VAL A 83 -11.20 -7.09 3.18
CA VAL A 83 -10.36 -7.29 4.36
C VAL A 83 -11.08 -8.07 5.45
N LYS A 84 -12.37 -7.79 5.70
CA LYS A 84 -13.18 -8.55 6.66
C LYS A 84 -13.37 -10.00 6.25
N GLU A 85 -13.56 -10.25 4.96
CA GLU A 85 -13.64 -11.60 4.39
C GLU A 85 -12.33 -12.36 4.61
N MET A 86 -11.16 -11.76 4.29
CA MET A 86 -9.86 -12.37 4.55
C MET A 86 -9.61 -12.68 6.04
N VAL A 87 -10.08 -11.82 6.94
CA VAL A 87 -10.02 -12.06 8.40
C VAL A 87 -10.89 -13.24 8.81
N ALA A 88 -12.11 -13.33 8.28
CA ALA A 88 -13.02 -14.43 8.55
C ALA A 88 -12.44 -15.76 8.05
N ASP A 89 -11.89 -15.77 6.84
CA ASP A 89 -11.24 -16.93 6.21
C ASP A 89 -9.99 -17.38 6.98
N ALA A 90 -9.29 -16.45 7.63
CA ALA A 90 -8.19 -16.74 8.55
C ALA A 90 -8.63 -17.34 9.91
N GLY A 91 -9.94 -17.57 10.10
CA GLY A 91 -10.50 -18.11 11.34
C GLY A 91 -10.43 -17.13 12.50
N MET A 92 -10.58 -15.84 12.21
CA MET A 92 -10.66 -14.74 13.17
C MET A 92 -12.02 -14.04 13.06
N ASP A 93 -12.39 -13.25 14.07
CA ASP A 93 -13.51 -12.31 14.02
C ASP A 93 -13.00 -10.88 14.03
N THR A 94 -13.65 -10.01 13.26
CA THR A 94 -13.33 -8.59 13.23
C THR A 94 -13.98 -7.89 14.42
N ILE A 95 -13.17 -7.23 15.25
CA ILE A 95 -13.64 -6.35 16.33
C ILE A 95 -14.01 -5.00 15.75
N SER A 96 -13.13 -4.41 14.95
CA SER A 96 -13.38 -3.16 14.24
C SER A 96 -12.56 -3.06 12.96
N CYS A 97 -13.06 -2.29 12.00
CA CYS A 97 -12.33 -1.91 10.80
C CYS A 97 -12.66 -0.45 10.50
N THR A 98 -11.88 0.46 11.08
CA THR A 98 -12.12 1.90 10.98
C THR A 98 -11.42 2.45 9.74
N VAL A 99 -12.13 3.25 8.95
CA VAL A 99 -11.61 3.88 7.74
C VAL A 99 -11.54 5.39 7.94
N TYR A 100 -10.37 5.98 7.68
CA TYR A 100 -10.14 7.43 7.69
C TYR A 100 -9.86 7.89 6.25
N PRO A 101 -10.90 8.32 5.51
CA PRO A 101 -10.76 8.69 4.11
C PRO A 101 -10.01 10.02 3.95
N ALA A 102 -9.28 10.17 2.85
CA ALA A 102 -8.61 11.39 2.43
C ALA A 102 -7.80 12.09 3.55
N SER A 103 -7.18 11.30 4.42
CA SER A 103 -6.33 11.80 5.50
C SER A 103 -5.08 12.45 4.88
N PRO A 104 -4.68 13.66 5.29
CA PRO A 104 -3.51 14.30 4.72
C PRO A 104 -2.23 13.63 5.22
N CYS A 105 -1.47 13.00 4.32
CA CYS A 105 -0.10 12.57 4.59
C CYS A 105 0.85 13.75 4.38
N VAL A 106 1.12 14.50 5.46
CA VAL A 106 1.85 15.77 5.39
C VAL A 106 3.35 15.56 5.50
N PHE A 107 4.07 16.13 4.54
CA PHE A 107 5.52 16.22 4.50
C PHE A 107 5.94 17.68 4.64
N ASN A 108 7.08 17.93 5.29
CA ASN A 108 7.62 19.26 5.49
C ASN A 108 8.02 19.96 4.19
N ASN A 109 8.33 19.20 3.13
CA ASN A 109 8.70 19.72 1.83
C ASN A 109 8.66 18.60 0.77
N GLU A 110 8.94 18.97 -0.48
CA GLU A 110 9.03 18.05 -1.63
C GLU A 110 10.10 16.97 -1.43
N GLN A 111 11.24 17.31 -0.84
CA GLN A 111 12.32 16.33 -0.62
C GLN A 111 11.87 15.20 0.32
N GLY A 112 11.10 15.52 1.37
CA GLY A 112 10.56 14.50 2.28
C GLY A 112 9.61 13.52 1.60
N VAL A 113 8.88 13.95 0.56
CA VAL A 113 8.07 13.05 -0.27
C VAL A 113 8.96 12.09 -1.05
N LEU A 114 10.00 12.63 -1.71
CA LEU A 114 10.90 11.84 -2.55
C LEU A 114 11.71 10.83 -1.73
N ASP A 115 12.23 11.26 -0.59
CA ASP A 115 13.01 10.42 0.33
C ASP A 115 12.19 9.23 0.85
N LEU A 116 10.88 9.41 1.05
CA LEU A 116 10.01 8.32 1.49
C LEU A 116 9.61 7.41 0.32
N LEU A 117 9.19 7.97 -0.82
CA LEU A 117 8.48 7.19 -1.85
C LEU A 117 9.41 6.58 -2.91
N LEU A 118 10.45 7.30 -3.34
CA LEU A 118 11.33 6.80 -4.40
C LEU A 118 12.03 5.48 -4.06
N PRO A 119 12.47 5.21 -2.82
CA PRO A 119 13.12 3.94 -2.48
C PRO A 119 12.24 2.70 -2.69
N PHE A 120 10.92 2.86 -2.75
CA PHE A 120 10.03 1.74 -3.02
C PHE A 120 10.07 1.32 -4.49
N VAL A 121 10.34 2.23 -5.43
CA VAL A 121 10.27 1.94 -6.87
C VAL A 121 11.32 0.91 -7.26
N THR A 122 10.87 -0.28 -7.64
CA THR A 122 11.74 -1.38 -8.06
C THR A 122 12.16 -1.23 -9.52
N THR A 123 13.35 -1.75 -9.83
CA THR A 123 13.92 -1.80 -11.18
C THR A 123 14.26 -3.24 -11.53
N LYS A 124 14.31 -3.57 -12.83
CA LYS A 124 14.81 -4.87 -13.29
C LYS A 124 16.33 -4.95 -13.06
N ASP A 125 16.84 -6.15 -12.82
CA ASP A 125 18.24 -6.39 -12.43
C ASP A 125 19.27 -6.00 -13.53
N THR A 126 18.83 -5.91 -14.78
CA THR A 126 19.69 -5.66 -15.95
C THR A 126 19.89 -4.18 -16.27
N VAL A 127 19.28 -3.28 -15.50
CA VAL A 127 19.24 -1.85 -15.76
C VAL A 127 20.54 -1.17 -15.32
N SER A 128 21.05 -0.25 -16.14
CA SER A 128 22.20 0.57 -15.75
C SER A 128 21.81 1.62 -14.70
N GLU A 129 22.76 2.03 -13.84
CA GLU A 129 22.49 3.10 -12.87
C GLU A 129 22.07 4.42 -13.55
N GLU A 130 22.58 4.72 -14.74
CA GLU A 130 22.17 5.92 -15.50
C GLU A 130 20.69 5.86 -15.90
N GLU A 131 20.22 4.75 -16.46
CA GLU A 131 18.82 4.55 -16.82
C GLU A 131 17.89 4.62 -15.60
N LYS A 132 18.32 4.02 -14.49
CA LYS A 132 17.61 4.09 -13.21
C LYS A 132 17.49 5.53 -12.71
N GLN A 133 18.58 6.31 -12.74
CA GLN A 133 18.54 7.73 -12.32
C GLN A 133 17.63 8.57 -13.23
N ASN A 134 17.67 8.33 -14.54
CA ASN A 134 16.79 9.02 -15.50
C ASN A 134 15.32 8.69 -15.24
N MET A 135 15.00 7.42 -14.97
CA MET A 135 13.66 6.99 -14.59
C MET A 135 13.20 7.64 -13.28
N LEU A 136 14.04 7.61 -12.23
CA LEU A 136 13.72 8.19 -10.93
C LEU A 136 13.53 9.70 -11.00
N LYS A 137 14.26 10.41 -11.87
CA LYS A 137 14.08 11.85 -12.09
C LYS A 137 12.67 12.17 -12.64
N GLU A 138 12.18 11.35 -13.56
CA GLU A 138 10.81 11.51 -14.08
C GLU A 138 9.77 11.15 -13.02
N MET A 139 9.95 10.04 -12.30
CA MET A 139 9.07 9.65 -11.19
C MET A 139 9.00 10.77 -10.15
N SER A 140 10.13 11.36 -9.79
CA SER A 140 10.22 12.49 -8.85
C SER A 140 9.38 13.67 -9.33
N THR A 141 9.53 14.06 -10.60
CA THR A 141 8.79 15.18 -11.19
C THR A 141 7.28 14.93 -11.15
N ARG A 142 6.85 13.70 -11.49
CA ARG A 142 5.44 13.31 -11.46
C ARG A 142 4.86 13.28 -10.04
N LEU A 143 5.60 12.71 -9.07
CA LEU A 143 5.20 12.67 -7.67
C LEU A 143 4.99 14.07 -7.09
N ILE A 144 5.94 14.96 -7.33
CA ILE A 144 5.87 16.34 -6.84
C ILE A 144 4.73 17.12 -7.50
N ASN A 145 4.45 16.88 -8.77
CA ASN A 145 3.33 17.51 -9.47
C ASN A 145 1.96 16.98 -8.98
N ALA A 146 1.90 15.73 -8.52
CA ALA A 146 0.69 15.13 -7.96
C ALA A 146 0.40 15.55 -6.50
N CYS A 147 1.38 16.19 -5.85
CA CYS A 147 1.32 16.57 -4.45
C CYS A 147 0.52 17.87 -4.28
N THR A 148 -0.34 17.95 -3.27
CA THR A 148 -0.93 19.24 -2.88
C THR A 148 0.11 20.02 -2.11
N LYS A 149 0.39 21.26 -2.53
CA LYS A 149 1.43 22.09 -1.94
C LYS A 149 0.83 23.25 -1.16
N THR A 150 1.42 23.54 -0.01
CA THR A 150 1.24 24.79 0.74
C THR A 150 2.62 25.48 0.85
N PRO A 151 2.72 26.71 1.36
CA PRO A 151 4.01 27.37 1.56
C PRO A 151 5.01 26.54 2.38
N ASP A 152 4.51 25.74 3.32
CA ASP A 152 5.33 25.03 4.32
C ASP A 152 5.15 23.50 4.27
N SER A 153 4.42 22.96 3.28
CA SER A 153 4.16 21.52 3.22
C SER A 153 3.80 20.97 1.84
N CYS A 154 4.00 19.67 1.68
CA CYS A 154 3.53 18.86 0.55
C CYS A 154 2.70 17.71 1.12
N PHE A 155 1.54 17.37 0.55
CA PHE A 155 0.77 16.23 1.04
C PHE A 155 -0.03 15.51 -0.05
N PHE A 156 -0.34 14.26 0.24
CA PHE A 156 -1.29 13.45 -0.52
C PHE A 156 -2.48 13.09 0.36
N PRO A 157 -3.71 13.10 -0.19
CA PRO A 157 -4.82 12.43 0.47
C PRO A 157 -4.57 10.91 0.43
N ILE A 158 -4.58 10.29 1.59
CA ILE A 158 -4.46 8.83 1.73
C ILE A 158 -5.64 8.29 2.54
N ASP A 159 -6.13 7.13 2.15
CA ASP A 159 -7.15 6.43 2.92
C ASP A 159 -6.49 5.44 3.87
N ILE A 160 -6.72 5.61 5.17
CA ILE A 160 -6.10 4.80 6.22
C ILE A 160 -7.14 3.82 6.77
N PHE A 161 -6.74 2.56 6.91
CA PHE A 161 -7.52 1.51 7.53
C PHE A 161 -6.87 1.10 8.85
N ILE A 162 -7.68 1.00 9.90
CA ILE A 162 -7.31 0.40 11.19
C ILE A 162 -8.19 -0.83 11.41
N LEU A 163 -7.59 -2.01 11.24
CA LEU A 163 -8.25 -3.29 11.42
C LEU A 163 -7.86 -3.88 12.78
N HIS A 164 -8.84 -4.19 13.60
CA HIS A 164 -8.70 -4.90 14.86
C HIS A 164 -9.50 -6.20 14.80
N ALA A 165 -8.86 -7.33 15.06
CA ALA A 165 -9.47 -8.65 14.99
C ALA A 165 -8.93 -9.56 16.10
N HIS A 166 -9.66 -10.63 16.40
CA HIS A 166 -9.25 -11.64 17.37
C HIS A 166 -9.45 -13.06 16.86
N LYS A 167 -8.66 -13.99 17.42
CA LYS A 167 -8.79 -15.42 17.13
C LYS A 167 -10.07 -15.96 17.74
N LYS A 168 -10.83 -16.73 16.96
CA LYS A 168 -11.97 -17.52 17.46
C LYS A 168 -11.48 -18.57 18.45
N SER A 169 -12.06 -18.59 19.65
CA SER A 169 -11.87 -19.71 20.57
C SER A 169 -12.39 -21.01 19.98
N LYS A 170 -11.64 -22.09 20.12
CA LYS A 170 -12.12 -23.43 19.79
C LYS A 170 -13.08 -23.87 20.90
N VAL A 171 -14.39 -23.77 20.65
CA VAL A 171 -15.42 -24.38 21.51
C VAL A 171 -15.31 -25.89 21.45
#